data_AF-U2R284-F1
#
_entry.id   AF-U2R284-F1
#
_cell.length_a   1.000
_cell.length_b   1.000
_cell.length_c   1.000
_cell.angle_alpha   90.00
_cell.angle_beta   90.00
_cell.angle_gamma   90.00
#
_symmetry.space_group_name_H-M   'P 1'
#
loop_
_entity.id
_entity.type
_entity.pdbx_description
1 polymer ?
#
loop_
_entity_poly.entity_id
_entity_poly.type
_entity_poly.pdbx_seq_one_letter_code
_entity_poly.pdbx_strand_id
1 'polypeptide(L)' 'MLSTDFDVKLKLLILFATGLIVLAIVLGWLWHRDHHFSRYFGGVLGVMIVQIFLLISLALIHQ' A
#
# COMPACT_ATOMS: atom_id res chain seq x y z
N MET A 1 -24.51 6.43 11.27
CA MET A 1 -23.42 7.31 10.80
C MET A 1 -22.14 7.00 11.54
N LEU A 2 -22.06 7.14 12.88
CA LEU A 2 -20.85 6.85 13.67
C LEU A 2 -20.24 5.43 13.52
N SER A 3 -21.03 4.37 13.29
CA SER A 3 -20.49 3.00 13.11
C SER A 3 -20.20 2.60 11.66
N THR A 4 -21.03 3.06 10.70
CA THR A 4 -20.91 2.69 9.28
C THR A 4 -19.69 3.34 8.64
N ASP A 5 -19.44 4.63 8.92
CA ASP A 5 -18.27 5.34 8.39
C ASP A 5 -16.97 4.79 8.97
N PHE A 6 -17.02 4.30 10.22
CA PHE A 6 -15.89 3.67 10.88
C PHE A 6 -15.58 2.27 10.29
N ASP A 7 -16.60 1.46 10.03
CA ASP A 7 -16.44 0.13 9.42
C ASP A 7 -15.82 0.21 8.00
N VAL A 8 -16.25 1.19 7.20
CA VAL A 8 -15.70 1.41 5.86
C VAL A 8 -14.24 1.86 5.93
N LYS A 9 -13.91 2.81 6.82
CA LYS A 9 -12.52 3.28 7.01
C LYS A 9 -11.60 2.15 7.48
N LEU A 10 -12.07 1.30 8.39
CA LEU A 10 -11.30 0.16 8.89
C LEU A 10 -11.07 -0.89 7.81
N LYS A 11 -12.09 -1.22 7.00
CA LYS A 11 -11.95 -2.14 5.86
C LYS A 11 -10.95 -1.63 4.84
N LEU A 12 -10.99 -0.34 4.50
CA LEU A 12 -10.03 0.28 3.58
C LEU A 12 -8.60 0.22 4.13
N LEU A 13 -8.42 0.48 5.43
CA LEU A 13 -7.12 0.40 6.09
C LEU A 13 -6.56 -1.03 6.06
N ILE A 14 -7.39 -2.04 6.34
CA ILE A 14 -7.00 -3.46 6.32
C ILE A 14 -6.65 -3.91 4.90
N LEU A 15 -7.47 -3.55 3.91
CA LEU A 15 -7.22 -3.89 2.50
C LEU A 15 -5.89 -3.32 2.04
N PHE A 16 -5.59 -2.07 2.43
CA PHE A 16 -4.34 -1.43 2.13
C PHE A 16 -3.13 -2.06 2.82
N ALA A 17 -3.22 -2.28 4.14
CA ALA A 17 -2.14 -2.90 4.91
C ALA A 17 -1.80 -4.29 4.33
N THR A 18 -2.82 -5.05 3.96
CA THR A 18 -2.67 -6.35 3.31
C THR A 18 -2.00 -6.21 1.93
N GLY A 19 -2.42 -5.22 1.13
CA GLY A 19 -1.77 -4.88 -0.14
C GLY A 19 -0.28 -4.56 0.00
N LEU A 20 0.09 -3.73 1.00
CA LEU A 20 1.49 -3.40 1.28
C LEU A 20 2.31 -4.61 1.71
N ILE A 21 1.75 -5.48 2.57
CA ILE A 21 2.43 -6.70 3.03
C ILE A 21 2.70 -7.63 1.84
N VAL A 22 1.69 -7.88 1.00
CA VAL A 22 1.85 -8.73 -0.19
C VAL A 22 2.89 -8.12 -1.14
N LEU A 23 2.85 -6.81 -1.35
CA LEU A 23 3.81 -6.13 -2.22
C LEU A 23 5.24 -6.20 -1.66
N ALA A 24 5.41 -6.04 -0.34
CA ALA A 24 6.70 -6.15 0.33
C ALA A 24 7.25 -7.58 0.25
N ILE A 25 6.40 -8.61 0.38
CA ILE A 25 6.78 -10.02 0.22
C ILE A 25 7.23 -10.28 -1.22
N VAL A 26 6.49 -9.81 -2.22
CA VAL A 26 6.85 -9.96 -3.64
C VAL A 26 8.16 -9.25 -3.94
N LEU A 27 8.34 -8.02 -3.44
CA LEU A 27 9.58 -7.26 -3.58
C LEU A 27 10.77 -7.94 -2.91
N GLY A 28 10.60 -8.41 -1.67
CA GLY A 28 11.66 -9.12 -0.94
C GLY A 28 12.04 -10.43 -1.63
N TRP A 29 11.06 -11.16 -2.15
CA TRP A 29 11.30 -12.37 -2.92
C TRP A 29 12.02 -12.09 -4.24
N LEU A 30 11.61 -11.07 -5.00
CA LEU A 30 12.30 -10.67 -6.23
C LEU A 30 13.72 -10.17 -5.95
N TRP A 31 13.91 -9.38 -4.89
CA TRP A 31 15.22 -8.90 -4.47
C TRP A 31 16.15 -10.07 -4.12
N HIS A 32 15.63 -11.06 -3.39
CA HIS A 32 16.41 -12.23 -2.99
C HIS A 32 16.74 -13.14 -4.17
N ARG A 33 15.82 -13.28 -5.14
CA ARG A 33 15.94 -14.22 -6.26
C ARG A 33 16.67 -13.65 -7.47
N ASP A 34 16.51 -12.36 -7.76
CA ASP A 34 17.09 -11.69 -8.93
C ASP A 34 17.70 -10.33 -8.55
N HIS A 35 18.99 -10.31 -8.21
CA HIS A 35 19.74 -9.07 -7.94
C HIS A 35 19.83 -8.12 -9.16
N HIS A 36 19.52 -8.61 -10.38
CA HIS A 36 19.46 -7.79 -11.60
C HIS A 36 18.12 -7.03 -11.77
N PHE A 37 17.13 -7.25 -10.90
CA PHE A 37 15.80 -6.59 -10.96
C PHE A 37 15.79 -5.14 -10.41
N SER A 38 16.96 -4.55 -10.22
CA SER A 38 17.15 -3.16 -9.75
C SER A 38 16.39 -2.12 -10.61
N ARG A 39 16.24 -2.36 -11.92
CA ARG A 39 15.65 -1.39 -12.86
C ARG A 39 14.14 -1.15 -12.65
N TYR A 40 13.40 -2.14 -12.14
CA TYR A 40 11.95 -2.01 -11.90
C TYR A 40 11.60 -1.77 -10.43
N PHE A 41 12.56 -1.97 -9.53
CA PHE A 41 12.39 -1.76 -8.08
C PHE A 41 11.96 -0.34 -7.73
N GLY A 42 12.52 0.67 -8.42
CA GLY A 42 12.11 2.07 -8.28
C GLY A 42 10.66 2.33 -8.68
N GLY A 43 10.15 1.63 -9.70
CA GLY A 43 8.75 1.73 -10.11
C GLY A 43 7.79 1.20 -9.05
N VAL A 44 8.15 0.08 -8.41
CA VAL A 44 7.33 -0.49 -7.33
C VAL A 44 7.37 0.39 -6.06
N LEU A 45 8.54 0.94 -5.71
CA LEU A 45 8.64 1.94 -4.63
C LEU A 45 7.79 3.18 -4.93
N GLY A 46 7.79 3.65 -6.18
CA GLY A 46 6.91 4.74 -6.62
C GLY A 46 5.42 4.42 -6.41
N VAL A 47 4.99 3.21 -6.76
CA VAL A 47 3.62 2.75 -6.53
C VAL A 47 3.29 2.68 -5.03
N MET A 48 4.22 2.25 -4.18
CA MET A 48 4.02 2.25 -2.71
C MET A 48 3.80 3.67 -2.18
N ILE A 49 4.63 4.63 -2.58
CA ILE A 49 4.52 6.02 -2.14
C ILE A 49 3.20 6.64 -2.60
N VAL A 50 2.79 6.39 -3.85
CA VAL A 50 1.52 6.90 -4.40
C VAL A 50 0.32 6.32 -3.66
N GLN A 51 0.33 5.01 -3.35
CA GLN A 51 -0.77 4.41 -2.59
C GLN A 51 -0.86 4.96 -1.16
N ILE A 52 0.27 5.12 -0.47
CA ILE A 52 0.31 5.74 0.87
C ILE A 52 -0.26 7.17 0.80
N PHE A 53 0.16 7.95 -0.20
CA PHE A 53 -0.31 9.32 -0.39
C PHE A 53 -1.82 9.40 -0.64
N LEU A 54 -2.36 8.54 -1.51
CA LEU A 54 -3.79 8.49 -1.81
C LEU A 54 -4.63 8.20 -0.57
N LEU A 55 -4.16 7.33 0.32
CA LEU A 55 -4.89 6.98 1.54
C LEU A 55 -4.81 8.05 2.62
N ILE A 56 -3.65 8.68 2.79
CA ILE A 56 -3.53 9.84 3.67
C ILE A 56 -4.48 10.94 3.18
N SER A 57 -4.48 11.21 1.88
CA SER A 57 -5.37 12.20 1.28
C SER A 57 -6.84 11.84 1.47
N LEU A 58 -7.24 10.58 1.22
CA LEU A 58 -8.60 10.11 1.46
C LEU A 58 -9.01 10.24 2.93
N ALA A 59 -8.12 9.88 3.85
CA ALA A 59 -8.36 9.96 5.29
C ALA A 59 -8.50 11.41 5.78
N LEU A 60 -7.69 12.33 5.25
CA LEU A 60 -7.74 13.77 5.57
C LEU A 60 -8.96 14.47 4.97
N ILE A 61 -9.38 14.08 3.75
CA ILE A 61 -10.56 14.65 3.09
C ILE A 61 -11.86 14.15 3.74
N HIS A 62 -11.85 12.96 4.35
CA HIS A 62 -13.00 12.38 5.06
C HIS A 62 -12.94 12.59 6.60
N GLN A 63 -12.13 13.53 7.10
CA GLN A 63 -12.32 14.11 8.43
C GLN A 63 -13.38 15.21 8.38
#